data_AF-A0A530QPA4-F1
#
_entry.id   AF-A0A530QPA4-F1
#
_cell.length_a   1.000
_cell.length_b   1.000
_cell.length_c   1.000
_cell.angle_alpha   90.00
_cell.angle_beta   90.00
_cell.angle_gamma   90.00
#
_symmetry.space_group_name_H-M   'P 1'
#
loop_
_entity.id
_entity.type
_entity.pdbx_description
1 polymer ?
#
loop_
_entity_poly.entity_id
_entity_poly.type
_entity_poly.pdbx_seq_one_letter_code
_entity_poly.pdbx_strand_id
1 'polypeptide(L)'
;LKPLGLLLADRLIAALGGDVKEIDGYGKGAIVGSAGELEHGALWHVPGGYAMRERLGDAKAIVPSAKKVGAFGSRLDVPLGHINAAYVRSHFDAMEVGISDGPRPDEILFCLAMTCGPRVHDRMGGLAAKDIKAWDGLR
;
A
#
# COMPACT_ATOMS: atom_id res chain seq x y z
N LEU A 1 -13.53 -1.33 -10.08
CA LEU A 1 -12.19 -0.83 -9.65
C LEU A 1 -11.04 -1.83 -9.79
N LYS A 2 -11.26 -3.16 -9.93
CA LYS A 2 -10.15 -4.12 -10.14
C LYS A 2 -9.18 -3.76 -11.29
N PRO A 3 -9.64 -3.34 -12.49
CA PRO A 3 -8.72 -2.95 -13.56
C PRO A 3 -7.78 -1.79 -13.19
N LEU A 4 -8.27 -0.82 -12.40
CA LEU A 4 -7.46 0.28 -11.90
C LEU A 4 -6.39 -0.21 -10.93
N GLY A 5 -6.75 -1.11 -10.00
CA GLY A 5 -5.78 -1.70 -9.08
C GLY A 5 -4.65 -2.43 -9.80
N LEU A 6 -4.98 -3.25 -10.81
CA LEU A 6 -3.99 -3.97 -11.63
C LEU A 6 -3.10 -3.00 -12.41
N LEU A 7 -3.69 -2.00 -13.06
CA LEU A 7 -2.95 -0.98 -13.80
C LEU A 7 -1.95 -0.24 -12.91
N LEU A 8 -2.36 0.15 -11.69
CA LEU A 8 -1.49 0.86 -10.76
C LEU A 8 -0.38 -0.05 -10.21
N ALA A 9 -0.69 -1.32 -9.91
CA ALA A 9 0.31 -2.30 -9.48
C ALA A 9 1.35 -2.56 -10.58
N ASP A 10 0.93 -2.74 -11.82
CA ASP A 10 1.82 -2.97 -12.97
C ASP A 10 2.74 -1.76 -13.21
N ARG A 11 2.21 -0.53 -13.06
CA ARG A 11 3.01 0.69 -13.13
C ARG A 11 4.04 0.81 -12.01
N LEU A 12 3.68 0.44 -10.78
CA LEU A 12 4.62 0.46 -9.65
C LEU A 12 5.74 -0.57 -9.83
N ILE A 13 5.40 -1.79 -10.25
CA ILE A 13 6.39 -2.84 -10.53
C ILE A 13 7.38 -2.36 -11.60
N ALA A 14 6.87 -1.78 -12.70
CA ALA A 14 7.72 -1.23 -13.74
C ALA A 14 8.60 -0.08 -13.22
N ALA A 15 8.05 0.82 -12.39
CA ALA A 15 8.80 1.94 -11.80
C ALA A 15 9.90 1.49 -10.83
N LEU A 16 9.74 0.33 -10.18
CA LEU A 16 10.70 -0.29 -9.26
C LEU A 16 11.69 -1.25 -9.96
N GLY A 17 11.76 -1.22 -11.29
CA GLY A 17 12.73 -1.99 -12.08
C GLY A 17 12.21 -3.27 -12.71
N GLY A 18 10.93 -3.62 -12.49
CA GLY A 18 10.25 -4.71 -13.20
C GLY A 18 10.42 -6.10 -12.60
N ASP A 19 11.38 -6.32 -11.70
CA ASP A 19 11.51 -7.59 -10.98
C ASP A 19 10.63 -7.59 -9.72
N VAL A 20 9.56 -8.38 -9.76
CA VAL A 20 8.64 -8.54 -8.62
C VAL A 20 9.30 -9.13 -7.39
N LYS A 21 10.44 -9.82 -7.52
CA LYS A 21 11.16 -10.43 -6.38
C LYS A 21 11.87 -9.40 -5.51
N GLU A 22 12.16 -8.24 -6.05
CA GLU A 22 12.79 -7.14 -5.31
C GLU A 22 11.78 -6.38 -4.42
N ILE A 23 10.48 -6.59 -4.63
CA ILE A 23 9.41 -5.89 -3.91
C ILE A 23 8.96 -6.74 -2.73
N ASP A 24 9.21 -6.27 -1.51
CA ASP A 24 8.90 -6.96 -0.27
C ASP A 24 8.08 -6.12 0.72
N GLY A 25 7.73 -4.88 0.37
CA GLY A 25 6.78 -4.05 1.12
C GLY A 25 5.69 -3.44 0.25
N TYR A 26 4.51 -3.22 0.84
CA TYR A 26 3.38 -2.59 0.16
C TYR A 26 2.46 -1.76 1.07
N GLY A 27 1.58 -0.97 0.47
CA GLY A 27 0.56 -0.19 1.15
C GLY A 27 -0.49 0.33 0.17
N LYS A 28 -1.66 0.73 0.67
CA LYS A 28 -2.71 1.33 -0.16
C LYS A 28 -3.39 2.49 0.55
N GLY A 29 -3.91 3.44 -0.21
CA GLY A 29 -4.61 4.57 0.37
C GLY A 29 -5.72 5.14 -0.51
N ALA A 30 -6.59 5.92 0.13
CA ALA A 30 -7.63 6.68 -0.56
C ALA A 30 -7.83 8.05 0.09
N ILE A 31 -7.96 9.09 -0.72
CA ILE A 31 -8.42 10.42 -0.30
C ILE A 31 -9.71 10.69 -1.05
N VAL A 32 -10.82 10.77 -0.32
CA VAL A 32 -12.13 11.11 -0.87
C VAL A 32 -12.30 12.62 -0.82
N GLY A 33 -12.79 13.23 -1.90
CA GLY A 33 -13.14 14.64 -1.95
C GLY A 33 -14.19 15.03 -0.91
N SER A 34 -14.21 16.32 -0.55
CA SER A 34 -15.03 16.83 0.56
C SER A 34 -16.55 16.72 0.37
N ALA A 35 -17.05 16.45 -0.84
CA ALA A 35 -18.48 16.20 -1.09
C ALA A 35 -18.84 14.70 -1.06
N GLY A 36 -17.87 13.82 -0.83
CA GLY A 36 -18.09 12.39 -0.60
C GLY A 36 -18.09 12.02 0.89
N GLU A 37 -17.98 10.72 1.16
CA GLU A 37 -17.90 10.17 2.51
C GLU A 37 -16.76 9.16 2.65
N LEU A 38 -16.38 8.84 3.89
CA LEU A 38 -15.25 7.94 4.17
C LEU A 38 -15.43 6.55 3.54
N GLU A 39 -16.67 6.08 3.39
CA GLU A 39 -17.01 4.77 2.85
C GLU A 39 -16.74 4.65 1.34
N HIS A 40 -16.80 5.77 0.59
CA HIS A 40 -16.37 5.78 -0.80
C HIS A 40 -14.89 5.36 -0.94
N GLY A 41 -14.06 5.69 0.05
CA GLY A 41 -12.66 5.25 0.10
C GLY A 41 -12.51 3.77 0.46
N ALA A 42 -13.49 3.18 1.15
CA ALA A 42 -13.48 1.75 1.50
C ALA A 42 -13.57 0.85 0.26
N LEU A 43 -14.13 1.36 -0.85
CA LEU A 43 -14.14 0.70 -2.15
C LEU A 43 -12.74 0.27 -2.63
N TRP A 44 -11.67 0.88 -2.10
CA TRP A 44 -10.30 0.56 -2.48
C TRP A 44 -9.74 -0.70 -1.81
N HIS A 45 -10.34 -1.16 -0.71
CA HIS A 45 -9.76 -2.24 0.09
C HIS A 45 -9.53 -3.52 -0.70
N VAL A 46 -10.57 -3.96 -1.41
CA VAL A 46 -10.54 -5.18 -2.23
C VAL A 46 -9.74 -4.97 -3.53
N PRO A 47 -10.08 -4.02 -4.41
CA PRO A 47 -9.42 -3.89 -5.71
C PRO A 47 -7.95 -3.47 -5.58
N GLY A 48 -7.62 -2.53 -4.69
CA GLY A 48 -6.23 -2.10 -4.48
C GLY A 48 -5.41 -3.18 -3.78
N GLY A 49 -5.97 -3.84 -2.77
CA GLY A 49 -5.28 -4.89 -2.02
C GLY A 49 -5.02 -6.15 -2.85
N TYR A 50 -6.07 -6.70 -3.47
CA TYR A 50 -5.96 -7.96 -4.21
C TYR A 50 -5.15 -7.82 -5.50
N ALA A 51 -5.20 -6.66 -6.17
CA ALA A 51 -4.37 -6.44 -7.35
C ALA A 51 -2.87 -6.52 -7.05
N MET A 52 -2.40 -5.88 -5.97
CA MET A 52 -0.98 -5.99 -5.59
C MET A 52 -0.61 -7.41 -5.19
N ARG A 53 -1.46 -8.08 -4.40
CA ARG A 53 -1.20 -9.46 -3.97
C ARG A 53 -1.13 -10.44 -5.15
N GLU A 54 -2.03 -10.27 -6.13
CA GLU A 54 -2.05 -11.06 -7.37
C GLU A 54 -0.75 -10.86 -8.17
N ARG A 55 -0.28 -9.61 -8.30
CA ARG A 55 0.96 -9.32 -9.06
C ARG A 55 2.24 -9.72 -8.36
N LEU A 56 2.24 -9.77 -7.03
CA LEU A 56 3.42 -10.12 -6.23
C LEU A 56 3.46 -11.61 -5.83
N GLY A 57 2.74 -12.48 -6.54
CA GLY A 57 2.81 -13.94 -6.33
C GLY A 57 2.09 -14.44 -5.09
N ASP A 58 0.85 -13.98 -4.87
CA ASP A 58 -0.02 -14.38 -3.75
C ASP A 58 0.54 -14.06 -2.36
N ALA A 59 1.02 -12.83 -2.20
CA ALA A 59 1.44 -12.25 -0.94
C ALA A 59 0.42 -12.53 0.20
N LYS A 60 0.92 -13.04 1.33
CA LYS A 60 0.08 -13.58 2.41
C LYS A 60 -0.44 -12.53 3.37
N ALA A 61 0.32 -11.48 3.63
CA ALA A 61 -0.09 -10.46 4.59
C ALA A 61 -1.30 -9.65 4.08
N ILE A 62 -1.94 -8.97 5.01
CA ILE A 62 -2.90 -7.93 4.67
C ILE A 62 -2.15 -6.70 4.17
N VAL A 63 -2.63 -6.10 3.09
CA VAL A 63 -2.12 -4.81 2.63
C VAL A 63 -2.57 -3.72 3.61
N PRO A 64 -1.63 -3.06 4.35
CA PRO A 64 -1.97 -1.99 5.27
C PRO A 64 -2.55 -0.80 4.52
N SER A 65 -3.40 -0.03 5.19
CA SER A 65 -4.09 1.08 4.53
C SER A 65 -4.47 2.22 5.43
N ALA A 66 -4.55 3.41 4.84
CA ALA A 66 -5.18 4.58 5.43
C ALA A 66 -6.16 5.19 4.42
N LYS A 67 -7.25 5.77 4.92
CA LYS A 67 -8.19 6.53 4.09
C LYS A 67 -8.73 7.73 4.85
N LYS A 68 -8.98 8.83 4.15
CA LYS A 68 -9.57 10.04 4.73
C LYS A 68 -10.49 10.73 3.73
N VAL A 69 -11.41 11.55 4.25
CA VAL A 69 -12.02 12.63 3.48
C VAL A 69 -11.10 13.84 3.58
N GLY A 70 -10.82 14.51 2.46
CA GLY A 70 -9.88 15.62 2.39
C GLY A 70 -10.30 16.68 1.40
N ALA A 71 -9.81 17.90 1.60
CA ALA A 71 -9.92 19.00 0.65
C ALA A 71 -8.77 18.96 -0.38
N PHE A 72 -8.77 19.93 -1.28
CA PHE A 72 -7.72 20.14 -2.28
C PHE A 72 -6.31 20.09 -1.70
N GLY A 73 -5.40 19.35 -2.32
CA GLY A 73 -4.00 19.25 -1.87
C GLY A 73 -3.79 18.40 -0.61
N SER A 74 -4.82 17.71 -0.12
CA SER A 74 -4.69 16.83 1.04
C SER A 74 -3.60 15.77 0.82
N ARG A 75 -2.82 15.53 1.88
CA ARG A 75 -1.77 14.51 1.92
C ARG A 75 -2.22 13.31 2.75
N LEU A 76 -1.72 12.12 2.41
CA LEU A 76 -1.99 10.87 3.11
C LEU A 76 -0.69 10.10 3.29
N ASP A 77 -0.32 9.83 4.54
CA ASP A 77 0.71 8.85 4.87
C ASP A 77 0.14 7.45 4.64
N VAL A 78 0.62 6.78 3.59
CA VAL A 78 0.25 5.41 3.29
C VAL A 78 1.16 4.49 4.11
N PRO A 79 0.62 3.74 5.09
CA PRO A 79 1.42 2.81 5.87
C PRO A 79 1.91 1.67 4.99
N LEU A 80 3.14 1.24 5.23
CA LEU A 80 3.81 0.14 4.53
C LEU A 80 4.04 -1.03 5.49
N GLY A 81 4.05 -2.24 4.94
CA GLY A 81 4.33 -3.47 5.67
C GLY A 81 4.81 -4.59 4.75
N HIS A 82 5.48 -5.59 5.34
CA HIS A 82 6.06 -6.70 4.59
C HIS A 82 4.99 -7.58 3.95
N ILE A 83 5.20 -7.97 2.69
CA ILE A 83 4.17 -8.62 1.86
C ILE A 83 3.70 -9.99 2.38
N ASN A 84 4.54 -10.69 3.15
CA ASN A 84 4.27 -12.07 3.58
C ASN A 84 4.00 -12.21 5.08
N ALA A 85 4.35 -11.22 5.91
CA ALA A 85 4.17 -11.30 7.35
C ALA A 85 4.05 -9.90 7.97
N ALA A 86 2.86 -9.59 8.48
CA ALA A 86 2.55 -8.28 9.06
C ALA A 86 3.39 -7.92 10.29
N TYR A 87 4.08 -8.87 10.94
CA TYR A 87 4.92 -8.59 12.11
C TYR A 87 6.41 -8.40 11.79
N VAL A 88 6.84 -8.43 10.51
CA VAL A 88 8.22 -8.13 10.14
C VAL A 88 8.51 -6.64 10.42
N ARG A 89 9.15 -6.37 11.55
CA ARG A 89 9.23 -5.02 12.13
C ARG A 89 10.07 -4.06 11.30
N SER A 90 11.02 -4.58 10.54
CA SER A 90 11.91 -3.77 9.71
C SER A 90 11.16 -3.03 8.59
N HIS A 91 9.95 -3.49 8.22
CA HIS A 91 9.14 -2.97 7.11
C HIS A 91 7.99 -2.04 7.54
N PHE A 92 7.86 -1.72 8.83
CA PHE A 92 6.91 -0.69 9.27
C PHE A 92 7.41 0.69 8.84
N ASP A 93 6.85 1.23 7.77
CA ASP A 93 7.23 2.52 7.21
C ASP A 93 5.99 3.26 6.70
N ALA A 94 6.18 4.45 6.13
CA ALA A 94 5.10 5.18 5.46
C ALA A 94 5.62 5.97 4.26
N MET A 95 4.76 6.15 3.26
CA MET A 95 5.01 7.03 2.13
C MET A 95 3.90 8.08 2.03
N GLU A 96 4.26 9.35 2.05
CA GLU A 96 3.30 10.44 1.89
C GLU A 96 2.89 10.59 0.42
N VAL A 97 1.59 10.51 0.15
CA VAL A 97 1.00 10.65 -1.20
C VAL A 97 -0.03 11.77 -1.20
N GLY A 98 -0.09 12.50 -2.31
CA GLY A 98 -1.11 13.51 -2.58
C GLY A 98 -0.83 14.21 -3.92
N ILE A 99 -1.84 14.90 -4.44
CA ILE A 99 -1.79 15.65 -5.69
C ILE A 99 -2.16 17.10 -5.35
N SER A 100 -1.40 18.08 -5.85
CA SER A 100 -1.60 19.49 -5.49
C SER A 100 -2.97 20.02 -5.87
N ASP A 101 -3.56 19.51 -6.96
CA ASP A 101 -4.85 19.94 -7.48
C ASP A 101 -6.00 18.94 -7.26
N GLY A 102 -5.85 18.00 -6.33
CA GLY A 102 -6.88 17.02 -6.04
C GLY A 102 -6.83 16.38 -4.65
N PRO A 103 -7.80 15.51 -4.33
CA PRO A 103 -9.05 15.33 -5.08
C PRO A 103 -9.93 16.59 -5.02
N ARG A 104 -10.64 16.92 -6.10
CA ARG A 104 -11.75 17.89 -6.09
C ARG A 104 -12.88 17.39 -5.18
N PRO A 105 -13.84 18.26 -4.78
CA PRO A 105 -14.92 17.87 -3.88
C PRO A 105 -15.66 16.59 -4.30
N ASP A 106 -15.85 16.38 -5.59
CA ASP A 106 -16.58 15.26 -6.22
C ASP A 106 -15.67 14.14 -6.76
N GLU A 107 -14.39 14.12 -6.42
CA GLU A 107 -13.41 13.13 -6.88
C GLU A 107 -12.91 12.21 -5.76
N ILE A 108 -12.19 11.15 -6.15
CA ILE A 108 -11.46 10.26 -5.23
C ILE A 108 -10.07 10.00 -5.78
N LEU A 109 -9.05 10.21 -4.96
CA LEU A 109 -7.69 9.76 -5.22
C LEU A 109 -7.52 8.36 -4.63
N PHE A 110 -7.22 7.37 -5.48
CA PHE A 110 -6.76 6.05 -5.07
C PHE A 110 -5.27 5.90 -5.29
N CYS A 111 -4.56 5.33 -4.32
CA CYS A 111 -3.12 5.11 -4.41
C CYS A 111 -2.71 3.73 -3.91
N LEU A 112 -1.58 3.28 -4.45
CA LEU A 112 -0.83 2.10 -4.03
C LEU A 112 0.61 2.55 -3.77
N ALA A 113 1.31 1.87 -2.88
CA ALA A 113 2.72 2.08 -2.59
C ALA A 113 3.40 0.70 -2.48
N MET A 114 4.65 0.64 -2.92
CA MET A 114 5.49 -0.55 -2.86
C MET A 114 6.92 -0.13 -2.51
N THR A 115 7.67 -1.01 -1.83
CA THR A 115 9.07 -0.77 -1.47
C THR A 115 9.93 -1.99 -1.75
N CYS A 116 11.22 -1.73 -1.97
CA CYS A 116 12.25 -2.75 -2.11
C CYS A 116 13.17 -2.71 -0.88
N GLY A 117 12.79 -3.43 0.17
CA GLY A 117 13.54 -3.59 1.40
C GLY A 117 12.97 -2.86 2.61
N PRO A 118 13.65 -3.01 3.76
CA PRO A 118 13.25 -2.42 5.03
C PRO A 118 13.61 -0.94 5.14
N ARG A 119 13.24 -0.31 6.25
CA ARG A 119 13.75 1.02 6.63
C ARG A 119 15.28 1.06 6.55
N VAL A 120 15.82 2.14 5.98
CA VAL A 120 17.26 2.35 5.70
C VAL A 120 18.19 2.14 6.90
N HIS A 121 17.69 2.33 8.12
CA HIS A 121 18.45 2.16 9.36
C HIS A 121 17.71 1.28 10.36
N ASP A 122 17.02 0.23 9.90
CA ASP A 122 16.35 -0.70 10.82
C ASP A 122 17.30 -1.27 11.87
N ARG A 123 16.89 -1.19 13.14
CA ARG A 123 17.69 -1.58 14.31
C ARG A 123 16.85 -1.88 15.55
N MET A 124 15.54 -2.07 15.39
CA MET A 124 14.59 -2.18 16.51
C MET A 124 14.16 -3.63 16.82
N GLY A 125 14.92 -4.63 16.34
CA GLY A 125 14.64 -6.05 16.54
C GLY A 125 13.27 -6.48 16.00
N GLY A 126 12.68 -7.52 16.60
CA GLY A 126 11.41 -8.09 16.15
C GLY A 126 11.58 -9.25 15.16
N LEU A 127 10.48 -9.69 14.55
CA LEU A 127 10.52 -10.73 13.53
C LEU A 127 11.29 -10.22 12.30
N ALA A 128 12.32 -10.94 11.86
CA ALA A 128 12.99 -10.67 10.59
C ALA A 128 12.31 -11.46 9.46
N ALA A 129 12.40 -10.96 8.22
CA ALA A 129 11.80 -11.62 7.05
C ALA A 129 12.29 -13.06 6.87
N LYS A 130 13.57 -13.33 7.15
CA LYS A 130 14.16 -14.67 7.10
C LYS A 130 13.65 -15.64 8.18
N ASP A 131 13.03 -15.12 9.23
CA ASP A 131 12.56 -15.90 10.39
C ASP A 131 11.05 -16.21 10.32
N ILE A 132 10.39 -15.89 9.20
CA ILE A 132 8.98 -16.21 8.94
C ILE A 132 8.80 -17.73 8.90
N LYS A 133 7.83 -18.24 9.66
CA LYS A 133 7.60 -19.70 9.76
C LYS A 133 6.14 -20.13 9.66
N ALA A 134 5.19 -19.30 10.09
CA ALA A 134 3.78 -19.69 10.08
C ALA A 134 3.16 -19.50 8.68
N TRP A 135 3.66 -18.53 7.90
CA TRP A 135 3.17 -18.23 6.55
C TRP A 135 1.66 -17.95 6.51
N ASP A 136 1.14 -17.42 7.62
CA ASP A 136 -0.27 -17.08 7.85
C ASP A 136 -0.58 -15.62 7.49
N GLY A 137 0.39 -14.89 6.93
CA GLY A 137 0.30 -13.46 6.67
C GLY A 137 0.65 -12.59 7.88
N LEU A 138 0.95 -13.19 9.03
CA LEU A 138 1.32 -12.49 10.26
C LEU A 138 2.78 -12.77 10.63
N ARG A 139 3.20 -14.05 10.72
CA ARG A 139 4.52 -14.47 11.26
C ARG A 139 5.16 -15.65 10.51
#